data_AF-A0A2T6K4W1-F1
#
_entry.id   AF-A0A2T6K4W1-F1
#
_cell.length_a   1.000
_cell.length_b   1.000
_cell.length_c   1.000
_cell.angle_alpha   90.00
_cell.angle_beta   90.00
_cell.angle_gamma   90.00
#
_symmetry.space_group_name_H-M   'P 1'
#
loop_
_entity.id
_entity.type
_entity.pdbx_description
1 polymer ?
#
loop_
_entity_poly.entity_id
_entity_poly.type
_entity_poly.pdbx_seq_one_letter_code
_entity_poly.pdbx_strand_id
1 'polypeptide(L)'
;MTRSFPLLFLLGLLVIGYSGGLWLYSKMPYDQVEKVIKWLDPRLLNDSVPSGFDSILPQLVTILLFLLFATHLILKYMILLIGTMRAVFWGISSGYLIAQDTEFWAYALWWFPFQLFYCSLLLLIGFLLVPPPSSQHLVKNRSFKGIGLLSLVYIVLTGLELFVLPYIHGL
;
A
#
# COMPACT_ATOMS: atom_id res chain seq x y z
N MET A 1 -18.38 1.18 23.84
CA MET A 1 -16.97 0.76 23.67
C MET A 1 -16.77 -0.20 22.48
N THR A 2 -17.46 -0.02 21.34
CA THR A 2 -17.45 -0.98 20.22
C THR A 2 -17.00 -0.40 18.87
N ARG A 3 -16.72 0.92 18.79
CA ARG A 3 -16.33 1.59 17.54
C ARG A 3 -14.84 1.58 17.23
N SER A 4 -13.97 1.39 18.24
CA SER A 4 -12.50 1.44 18.07
C SER A 4 -11.89 0.12 17.61
N PHE A 5 -12.60 -1.00 17.80
CA PHE A 5 -12.10 -2.35 17.50
C PHE A 5 -11.74 -2.57 16.03
N PRO A 6 -12.55 -2.11 15.04
CA PRO A 6 -12.19 -2.26 13.63
C PRO A 6 -10.92 -1.49 13.24
N LEU A 7 -10.72 -0.29 13.80
CA LEU A 7 -9.53 0.51 13.52
C LEU A 7 -8.27 -0.15 14.09
N LEU A 8 -8.34 -0.66 15.31
CA LEU A 8 -7.23 -1.40 15.92
C LEU A 8 -6.90 -2.68 15.13
N PHE A 9 -7.90 -3.38 14.61
CA PHE A 9 -7.70 -4.55 13.76
C PHE A 9 -6.97 -4.19 12.45
N LEU A 10 -7.40 -3.13 11.76
CA LEU A 10 -6.75 -2.69 10.52
C LEU A 10 -5.33 -2.16 10.75
N LEU A 11 -5.12 -1.42 11.85
CA LEU A 11 -3.80 -0.95 12.25
C LEU A 11 -2.89 -2.14 12.61
N GLY A 12 -3.43 -3.15 13.28
CA GLY A 12 -2.74 -4.42 13.52
C GLY A 12 -2.29 -5.11 12.22
N LEU A 13 -3.17 -5.22 11.23
CA LEU A 13 -2.81 -5.78 9.91
C LEU A 13 -1.70 -4.97 9.23
N LEU A 14 -1.77 -3.64 9.30
CA LEU A 14 -0.76 -2.75 8.72
C LEU A 14 0.60 -2.93 9.41
N VAL A 15 0.64 -2.93 10.74
CA VAL A 15 1.87 -3.09 11.53
C VAL A 15 2.48 -4.48 11.34
N ILE A 16 1.66 -5.53 11.37
CA ILE A 16 2.11 -6.91 11.16
C ILE A 16 2.64 -7.07 9.73
N GLY A 17 1.94 -6.51 8.73
CA GLY A 17 2.37 -6.53 7.34
C GLY A 17 3.73 -5.84 7.17
N TYR A 18 3.85 -4.60 7.63
CA TYR A 18 5.09 -3.83 7.55
C TYR A 18 6.26 -4.52 8.27
N SER A 19 6.05 -4.95 9.52
CA SER A 19 7.08 -5.63 10.33
C SER A 19 7.47 -6.98 9.73
N GLY A 20 6.50 -7.73 9.19
CA GLY A 20 6.73 -8.97 8.46
C GLY A 20 7.55 -8.76 7.19
N GLY A 21 7.32 -7.65 6.47
CA GLY A 21 8.12 -7.23 5.33
C GLY A 21 9.56 -6.91 5.69
N LEU A 22 9.78 -6.14 6.75
CA LEU A 22 11.13 -5.86 7.28
C LEU A 22 11.86 -7.13 7.73
N TRP A 23 11.13 -8.04 8.39
CA TRP A 23 11.69 -9.33 8.78
C TRP A 23 12.06 -10.17 7.56
N LEU A 24 11.22 -10.21 6.53
CA LEU A 24 11.52 -10.93 5.29
C LEU A 24 12.73 -10.34 4.56
N TYR A 25 12.84 -9.01 4.50
CA TYR A 25 14.02 -8.32 4.00
C TYR A 25 15.29 -8.76 4.72
N SER A 26 15.26 -8.85 6.06
CA SER A 26 16.42 -9.28 6.87
C SER A 26 16.89 -10.72 6.60
N LYS A 27 16.05 -11.54 5.97
CA LYS A 27 16.32 -12.96 5.66
C LYS A 27 16.57 -13.22 4.18
N MET A 28 16.13 -12.33 3.30
CA MET A 28 16.32 -12.47 1.86
C MET A 28 17.72 -12.01 1.46
N PRO A 29 18.40 -12.72 0.55
CA PRO A 29 19.61 -12.21 -0.07
C PRO A 29 19.27 -11.00 -0.95
N TYR A 30 20.22 -10.07 -1.06
CA TYR A 30 20.06 -8.79 -1.76
C TYR A 30 19.51 -8.94 -3.20
N ASP A 31 20.06 -9.88 -3.98
CA ASP A 31 19.60 -10.15 -5.35
C ASP A 31 18.13 -10.54 -5.46
N GLN A 32 17.58 -11.21 -4.43
CA GLN A 32 16.17 -11.59 -4.41
C GLN A 32 15.29 -10.40 -4.06
N VAL A 33 15.74 -9.53 -3.15
CA VAL A 33 15.04 -8.30 -2.79
C VAL A 33 14.92 -7.39 -4.02
N GLU A 34 16.01 -7.17 -4.75
CA GLU A 34 15.99 -6.36 -5.97
C GLU A 34 15.04 -6.94 -7.03
N LYS A 35 15.00 -8.26 -7.21
CA LYS A 35 14.06 -8.90 -8.14
C LYS A 35 12.60 -8.67 -7.75
N VAL A 36 12.29 -8.78 -6.47
CA VAL A 36 10.93 -8.53 -5.94
C VAL A 36 10.55 -7.06 -6.16
N ILE A 37 11.46 -6.13 -5.85
CA ILE A 37 11.25 -4.71 -6.07
C ILE A 37 11.08 -4.41 -7.55
N LYS A 38 11.95 -4.92 -8.42
CA LYS A 38 11.87 -4.71 -9.88
C LYS A 38 10.54 -5.18 -10.48
N TRP A 39 9.98 -6.26 -9.93
CA TRP A 39 8.72 -6.83 -10.43
C TRP A 39 7.49 -6.05 -9.94
N LEU A 40 7.52 -5.55 -8.71
CA LEU A 40 6.38 -4.88 -8.08
C LEU A 40 6.40 -3.36 -8.23
N ASP A 41 7.56 -2.74 -8.08
CA ASP A 41 7.75 -1.31 -8.16
C ASP A 41 9.20 -0.95 -8.56
N PRO A 42 9.51 -0.94 -9.87
CA PRO A 42 10.87 -0.68 -10.36
C PRO A 42 11.34 0.75 -10.12
N ARG A 43 10.46 1.67 -9.70
CA ARG A 43 10.77 3.08 -9.43
C ARG A 43 11.76 3.24 -8.29
N LEU A 44 11.81 2.24 -7.39
CA LEU A 44 12.73 2.17 -6.27
C LEU A 44 14.18 1.83 -6.65
N LEU A 45 14.42 1.37 -7.88
CA LEU A 45 15.75 0.91 -8.34
C LEU A 45 16.39 1.86 -9.35
N ASN A 46 15.66 2.89 -9.79
CA ASN A 46 16.11 3.75 -10.88
C ASN A 46 16.53 5.12 -10.34
N ASP A 47 17.80 5.47 -10.51
CA ASP A 47 18.33 6.81 -10.18
C ASP A 47 17.83 7.91 -11.13
N SER A 48 17.17 7.54 -12.23
CA SER A 48 16.64 8.48 -13.24
C SER A 48 15.14 8.70 -13.04
N VAL A 49 14.67 9.94 -13.26
CA VAL A 49 13.25 10.31 -13.18
C VAL A 49 12.43 9.31 -14.00
N PRO A 50 11.63 8.44 -13.36
CA PRO A 50 10.89 7.42 -14.08
C PRO A 50 9.89 8.07 -15.03
N SER A 51 9.72 7.49 -16.22
CA SER A 51 8.72 7.96 -17.17
C SER A 51 7.33 7.97 -16.51
N GLY A 52 6.48 8.95 -16.84
CA GLY A 52 5.20 9.13 -16.15
C GLY A 52 4.31 7.89 -16.15
N PHE A 53 4.44 7.02 -17.15
CA PHE A 53 3.69 5.77 -17.26
C PHE A 53 4.25 4.68 -16.32
N ASP A 54 5.57 4.54 -16.24
CA ASP A 54 6.23 3.64 -15.28
C ASP A 54 5.96 4.08 -13.84
N SER A 55 5.77 5.38 -13.64
CA SER A 55 5.41 6.00 -12.36
C SER A 55 4.03 5.59 -11.86
N ILE A 56 3.08 5.31 -12.75
CA ILE A 56 1.68 5.03 -12.40
C ILE A 56 1.39 3.53 -12.34
N LEU A 57 2.15 2.73 -13.09
CA LEU A 57 1.87 1.31 -13.33
C LEU A 57 1.74 0.47 -12.04
N PRO A 58 2.62 0.56 -11.03
CA PRO A 58 2.50 -0.19 -9.78
C PRO A 58 1.19 0.09 -9.03
N GLN A 59 0.77 1.36 -9.04
CA GLN A 59 -0.44 1.82 -8.39
C GLN A 59 -1.68 1.34 -9.14
N LEU A 60 -1.65 1.42 -10.47
CA LEU A 60 -2.73 0.99 -11.34
C LEU A 60 -2.97 -0.52 -11.24
N VAL A 61 -1.89 -1.33 -11.23
CA VAL A 61 -1.97 -2.78 -11.02
C VAL A 61 -2.57 -3.11 -9.66
N THR A 62 -2.15 -2.42 -8.60
CA THR A 62 -2.68 -2.63 -7.24
C THR A 62 -4.18 -2.32 -7.18
N ILE A 63 -4.61 -1.19 -7.76
CA ILE A 63 -6.04 -0.82 -7.83
C ILE A 63 -6.85 -1.83 -8.64
N LEU A 64 -6.35 -2.27 -9.79
CA LEU A 64 -7.04 -3.24 -10.65
C LEU A 64 -7.22 -4.58 -9.94
N LEU A 65 -6.17 -5.11 -9.31
CA LEU A 65 -6.25 -6.33 -8.50
C LEU A 65 -7.26 -6.17 -7.36
N PHE A 66 -7.23 -5.03 -6.68
CA PHE A 66 -8.16 -4.74 -5.59
C PHE A 66 -9.63 -4.72 -6.06
N LEU A 67 -9.93 -4.07 -7.19
CA LEU A 67 -11.27 -4.02 -7.78
C LEU A 67 -11.75 -5.38 -8.30
N LEU A 68 -10.85 -6.16 -8.91
CA LEU A 68 -11.15 -7.50 -9.41
C LEU A 68 -11.55 -8.43 -8.26
N PHE A 69 -10.79 -8.40 -7.17
CA PHE A 69 -11.10 -9.20 -5.97
C PHE A 69 -12.37 -8.71 -5.26
N ALA A 70 -12.65 -7.40 -5.30
CA ALA A 70 -13.88 -6.84 -4.76
C ALA A 70 -15.16 -7.30 -5.48
N THR A 71 -15.06 -7.58 -6.78
CA THR A 71 -16.21 -7.95 -7.60
C THR A 71 -16.52 -9.46 -7.54
N HIS A 72 -15.53 -10.30 -7.24
CA HIS A 72 -15.70 -11.75 -7.19
C HIS A 72 -16.23 -12.28 -5.85
N LEU A 73 -17.34 -13.03 -5.89
CA LEU A 73 -18.08 -13.58 -4.74
C LEU A 73 -17.24 -14.36 -3.70
N ILE A 74 -16.21 -15.09 -4.15
CA ILE A 74 -15.32 -15.90 -3.29
C ILE A 74 -14.08 -15.10 -2.89
N LEU A 75 -13.48 -14.38 -3.85
CA LEU A 75 -12.25 -13.61 -3.64
C LEU A 75 -12.45 -12.35 -2.78
N LYS A 76 -13.70 -11.92 -2.59
CA LYS A 76 -14.05 -10.77 -1.74
C LYS A 76 -13.47 -10.85 -0.32
N TYR A 77 -13.33 -12.05 0.24
CA TYR A 77 -12.74 -12.25 1.56
C TYR A 77 -11.21 -12.09 1.59
N MET A 78 -10.55 -12.11 0.42
CA MET A 78 -9.11 -11.93 0.26
C MET A 78 -8.71 -10.47 0.03
N ILE A 79 -9.64 -9.51 -0.02
CA ILE A 79 -9.31 -8.09 -0.24
C ILE A 79 -8.39 -7.55 0.86
N LEU A 80 -8.65 -7.90 2.12
CA LEU A 80 -7.78 -7.50 3.23
C LEU A 80 -6.39 -8.14 3.16
N LEU A 81 -6.28 -9.34 2.55
CA LEU A 81 -5.00 -9.97 2.29
C LEU A 81 -4.19 -9.16 1.27
N ILE A 82 -4.80 -8.62 0.22
CA ILE A 82 -4.11 -7.76 -0.76
C ILE A 82 -3.55 -6.50 -0.09
N GLY A 83 -4.36 -5.81 0.72
CA GLY A 83 -3.90 -4.64 1.48
C GLY A 83 -2.74 -4.98 2.42
N THR A 84 -2.80 -6.15 3.07
CA THR A 84 -1.73 -6.63 3.95
C THR A 84 -0.47 -7.01 3.17
N MET A 85 -0.59 -7.68 2.02
CA MET A 85 0.54 -7.99 1.13
C MET A 85 1.21 -6.72 0.61
N ARG A 86 0.45 -5.67 0.33
CA ARG A 86 1.02 -4.36 -0.02
C ARG A 86 1.80 -3.75 1.15
N ALA A 87 1.32 -3.90 2.38
CA ALA A 87 2.06 -3.49 3.57
C ALA A 87 3.35 -4.32 3.79
N VAL A 88 3.35 -5.63 3.46
CA VAL A 88 4.55 -6.46 3.45
C VAL A 88 5.56 -5.94 2.42
N PHE A 89 5.12 -5.67 1.19
CA PHE A 89 5.99 -5.08 0.17
C PHE A 89 6.56 -3.73 0.62
N TRP A 90 5.73 -2.87 1.21
CA TRP A 90 6.17 -1.61 1.80
C TRP A 90 7.29 -1.82 2.82
N GLY A 91 7.17 -2.81 3.72
CA GLY A 91 8.22 -3.16 4.67
C GLY A 91 9.53 -3.60 4.01
N ILE A 92 9.46 -4.45 2.98
CA ILE A 92 10.64 -4.91 2.22
C ILE A 92 11.36 -3.73 1.58
N SER A 93 10.62 -2.89 0.84
CA SER A 93 11.16 -1.72 0.16
C SER A 93 11.72 -0.68 1.14
N SER A 94 11.12 -0.56 2.32
CA SER A 94 11.63 0.32 3.38
C SER A 94 12.99 -0.18 3.88
N GLY A 95 13.12 -1.48 4.14
CA GLY A 95 14.40 -2.07 4.52
C GLY A 95 15.47 -1.87 3.46
N TYR A 96 15.11 -2.02 2.18
CA TYR A 96 16.02 -1.80 1.05
C TYR A 96 16.51 -0.35 0.98
N LEU A 97 15.60 0.64 0.98
CA LEU A 97 15.97 2.06 0.88
C LEU A 97 16.76 2.55 2.10
N ILE A 98 16.42 2.08 3.31
CA ILE A 98 17.14 2.47 4.53
C ILE A 98 18.57 1.91 4.52
N ALA A 99 18.79 0.73 3.93
CA ALA A 99 20.11 0.14 3.83
C ALA A 99 21.01 0.83 2.79
N GLN A 100 20.43 1.62 1.88
CA GLN A 100 21.16 2.48 0.95
C GLN A 100 21.29 3.87 1.56
N ASP A 101 22.47 4.19 2.09
CA ASP A 101 22.74 5.47 2.77
C ASP A 101 22.41 6.72 1.92
N THR A 102 22.36 6.61 0.60
CA THR A 102 22.02 7.70 -0.33
C THR A 102 20.51 7.97 -0.42
N GLU A 103 19.68 6.96 -0.16
CA GLU A 103 18.23 7.00 -0.43
C GLU A 103 17.37 7.28 0.81
N PHE A 104 17.99 7.62 1.94
CA PHE A 104 17.25 7.87 3.18
C PHE A 104 16.23 9.00 3.05
N TRP A 105 16.56 10.07 2.32
CA TRP A 105 15.63 11.18 2.08
C TRP A 105 14.48 10.80 1.15
N ALA A 106 14.76 10.04 0.09
CA ALA A 106 13.73 9.49 -0.79
C ALA A 106 12.78 8.57 -0.03
N TYR A 107 13.31 7.78 0.92
CA TYR A 107 12.52 7.00 1.85
C TYR A 107 11.63 7.86 2.74
N ALA A 108 12.22 8.80 3.49
CA ALA A 108 11.53 9.54 4.54
C ALA A 108 10.47 10.52 4.01
N LEU A 109 10.75 11.18 2.87
CA LEU A 109 9.88 12.23 2.32
C LEU A 109 8.85 11.71 1.33
N TRP A 110 9.13 10.60 0.65
CA TRP A 110 8.22 10.05 -0.35
C TRP A 110 7.77 8.64 -0.02
N TRP A 111 8.67 7.67 -0.02
CA TRP A 111 8.24 6.28 0.05
C TRP A 111 7.42 5.97 1.30
N PHE A 112 7.91 6.35 2.48
CA PHE A 112 7.24 6.08 3.75
C PHE A 112 5.85 6.73 3.88
N PRO A 113 5.69 8.07 3.77
CA PRO A 113 4.41 8.72 4.02
C PRO A 113 3.35 8.31 3.00
N PHE A 114 3.68 8.26 1.71
CA PHE A 114 2.71 7.88 0.68
C PHE A 114 2.26 6.43 0.86
N GLN A 115 3.19 5.51 1.07
CA GLN A 115 2.85 4.08 1.19
C GLN A 115 2.06 3.77 2.48
N LEU A 116 2.32 4.50 3.57
CA LEU A 116 1.50 4.46 4.78
C LEU A 116 0.04 4.83 4.47
N PHE A 117 -0.19 5.94 3.77
CA PHE A 117 -1.53 6.38 3.41
C PHE A 117 -2.21 5.40 2.45
N TYR A 118 -1.51 4.91 1.42
CA TYR A 118 -2.09 3.95 0.48
C TYR A 118 -2.50 2.65 1.14
N CYS A 119 -1.63 2.04 1.96
CA CYS A 119 -1.94 0.80 2.65
C CYS A 119 -3.11 0.99 3.63
N SER A 120 -3.14 2.12 4.34
CA SER A 120 -4.24 2.46 5.25
C SER A 120 -5.57 2.62 4.51
N LEU A 121 -5.58 3.34 3.38
CA LEU A 121 -6.77 3.53 2.55
C LEU A 121 -7.24 2.22 1.93
N LEU A 122 -6.35 1.40 1.37
CA LEU A 122 -6.71 0.10 0.79
C LEU A 122 -7.35 -0.83 1.84
N LEU A 123 -6.76 -0.91 3.04
CA LEU A 123 -7.33 -1.70 4.13
C LEU A 123 -8.70 -1.16 4.59
N LEU A 124 -8.85 0.16 4.69
CA LEU A 124 -10.11 0.79 5.09
C LEU A 124 -11.21 0.59 4.03
N ILE A 125 -10.89 0.83 2.76
CA ILE A 125 -11.79 0.59 1.62
C ILE A 125 -12.18 -0.89 1.58
N GLY A 126 -11.22 -1.79 1.80
CA GLY A 126 -11.44 -3.24 1.77
C GLY A 126 -12.36 -3.71 2.90
N PHE A 127 -12.16 -3.18 4.10
CA PHE A 127 -13.03 -3.41 5.24
C PHE A 127 -14.47 -2.90 5.01
N LEU A 128 -14.63 -1.74 4.37
CA LEU A 128 -15.94 -1.17 4.06
C LEU A 128 -16.68 -1.94 2.95
N LEU A 129 -15.95 -2.42 1.94
CA LEU A 129 -16.49 -3.24 0.86
C LEU A 129 -16.89 -4.63 1.36
N VAL A 130 -16.03 -5.27 2.15
CA VAL A 130 -16.21 -6.63 2.65
C VAL A 130 -15.78 -6.70 4.12
N PRO A 131 -16.69 -6.38 5.05
CA PRO A 131 -16.37 -6.45 6.46
C PRO A 131 -16.16 -7.91 6.89
N PRO A 132 -15.18 -8.18 7.77
CA PRO A 132 -14.98 -9.51 8.34
C PRO A 132 -16.24 -9.97 9.11
N PRO A 133 -16.49 -11.29 9.20
CA PRO A 133 -17.72 -11.86 9.75
C PRO A 133 -18.10 -11.30 11.13
N SER A 134 -17.10 -11.07 11.99
CA SER A 134 -17.26 -10.54 13.35
C SER A 134 -17.75 -9.09 13.43
N SER A 135 -17.70 -8.34 12.33
CA SER A 135 -18.01 -6.90 12.29
C SER A 135 -19.20 -6.54 11.39
N GLN A 136 -19.88 -7.54 10.82
CA GLN A 136 -20.98 -7.35 9.86
C GLN A 136 -22.13 -6.49 10.41
N HIS A 137 -22.40 -6.53 11.72
CA HIS A 137 -23.44 -5.72 12.36
C HIS A 137 -23.12 -4.21 12.39
N LEU A 138 -21.85 -3.83 12.41
CA LEU A 138 -21.40 -2.42 12.49
C LEU A 138 -21.52 -1.69 11.15
N VAL A 139 -21.52 -2.42 10.03
CA VAL A 139 -21.48 -1.85 8.66
C VAL A 139 -22.85 -1.96 7.95
N LYS A 140 -23.94 -2.14 8.71
CA LYS A 140 -25.30 -2.26 8.16
C LYS A 140 -25.77 -0.99 7.44
N ASN A 141 -25.13 0.16 7.72
CA ASN A 141 -25.40 1.43 7.05
C ASN A 141 -24.26 1.79 6.07
N ARG A 142 -24.12 1.01 4.99
CA ARG A 142 -23.10 1.22 3.95
C ARG A 142 -23.38 2.53 3.22
N SER A 143 -22.59 3.56 3.49
CA SER A 143 -22.59 4.75 2.66
C SER A 143 -21.65 4.53 1.48
N PHE A 144 -22.21 4.17 0.31
CA PHE A 144 -21.45 4.14 -0.95
C PHE A 144 -20.72 5.46 -1.22
N LYS A 145 -21.26 6.59 -0.72
CA LYS A 145 -20.61 7.90 -0.76
C LYS A 145 -19.28 7.92 -0.01
N GLY A 146 -19.17 7.21 1.11
CA GLY A 146 -17.94 7.11 1.90
C GLY A 146 -16.84 6.32 1.18
N ILE A 147 -17.20 5.20 0.53
CA ILE A 147 -16.26 4.42 -0.29
C ILE A 147 -15.78 5.26 -1.48
N GLY A 148 -16.71 5.94 -2.17
CA GLY A 148 -16.36 6.85 -3.27
C GLY A 148 -15.42 7.99 -2.85
N LEU A 149 -15.65 8.58 -1.67
CA LEU A 149 -14.78 9.61 -1.12
C LEU A 149 -13.37 9.07 -0.83
N LEU A 150 -13.26 7.90 -0.20
CA LEU A 150 -11.95 7.29 0.10
C LEU A 150 -11.18 6.92 -1.19
N SER A 151 -11.87 6.40 -2.20
CA SER A 151 -11.27 6.16 -3.51
C SER A 151 -10.80 7.45 -4.19
N LEU A 152 -11.56 8.54 -4.07
CA LEU A 152 -11.15 9.84 -4.59
C LEU A 152 -9.91 10.37 -3.86
N VAL A 153 -9.85 10.24 -2.54
CA VAL A 153 -8.66 10.59 -1.74
C VAL A 153 -7.45 9.77 -2.18
N TYR A 154 -7.63 8.48 -2.47
CA TYR A 154 -6.56 7.63 -3.00
C TYR A 154 -6.02 8.17 -4.35
N ILE A 155 -6.91 8.53 -5.27
CA ILE A 155 -6.51 9.09 -6.58
C ILE A 155 -5.77 10.43 -6.42
N VAL A 156 -6.25 11.30 -5.53
CA VAL A 156 -5.58 12.58 -5.24
C VAL A 156 -4.20 12.35 -4.65
N LEU A 157 -4.04 11.39 -3.74
CA LEU A 157 -2.73 11.00 -3.22
C LEU A 157 -1.78 10.50 -4.30
N THR A 158 -2.28 9.70 -5.26
CA THR A 158 -1.49 9.31 -6.45
C THR A 158 -1.03 10.52 -7.25
N GLY A 159 -1.90 11.51 -7.46
CA GLY A 159 -1.51 12.75 -8.12
C GLY A 159 -0.43 13.52 -7.35
N LEU A 160 -0.55 13.58 -6.01
CA LEU A 160 0.43 14.24 -5.14
C LEU A 160 1.78 13.51 -5.13
N GLU A 161 1.78 12.18 -5.07
CA GLU A 161 2.99 11.37 -5.15
C GLU A 161 3.75 11.66 -6.45
N LEU A 162 3.05 11.63 -7.60
CA LEU A 162 3.63 11.92 -8.90
C LEU A 162 4.15 13.34 -9.02
N PHE A 163 3.54 14.30 -8.32
CA PHE A 163 4.02 15.67 -8.28
C PHE A 163 5.29 15.81 -7.45
N VAL A 164 5.43 15.05 -6.35
CA VAL A 164 6.60 15.09 -5.46
C VAL A 164 7.80 14.34 -6.04
N LEU A 165 7.55 13.27 -6.81
CA LEU A 165 8.57 12.36 -7.36
C LEU A 165 9.72 13.06 -8.11
N PRO A 166 9.48 14.06 -9.00
CA PRO A 166 10.54 14.79 -9.71
C PRO A 166 11.43 15.64 -8.80
N TYR A 167 10.88 16.16 -7.70
CA TYR A 167 11.65 16.98 -6.75
C TYR A 167 12.62 16.14 -5.90
N ILE A 168 12.32 14.85 -5.72
CA ILE A 168 13.13 13.93 -4.93
C ILE A 168 14.26 13.33 -5.75
N HIS A 169 14.00 12.99 -7.02
CA HIS A 169 15.05 12.50 -7.93
C HIS A 169 15.90 13.64 -8.53
N GLY A 170 15.58 14.91 -8.21
CA GLY A 170 16.37 16.08 -8.57
C GLY A 170 17.21 16.65 -7.42
N LEU A 171 17.14 16.04 -6.22
CA LEU A 171 17.96 16.35 -5.04
C LEU A 171 19.24 15.51 -5.06
#